data_AF-A0A0W4ZHA2-F1
#
_entry.id   AF-A0A0W4ZHA2-F1
#
_cell.length_a   1.000
_cell.length_b   1.000
_cell.length_c   1.000
_cell.angle_alpha   90.00
_cell.angle_beta   90.00
_cell.angle_gamma   90.00
#
_symmetry.space_group_name_H-M   'P 1'
#
loop_
_entity.id
_entity.type
_entity.pdbx_description
1 polymer ?
#
loop_
_entity_poly.entity_id
_entity_poly.type
_entity_poly.pdbx_seq_one_letter_code
_entity_poly.pdbx_strand_id
1 'polypeptide(L)'
;MIELLEIAPVDDIDASKFHFDSLAQDNESEESLIINLSCITLEKSGYTVYLLEGLQKIYKYDKRSSDYVNKEAKDPLLVPYVAIFLSVLRLHEKSTDIVISINIPFIEIQYLSSFLKNLSFGISELISNPDPNHLNILKNIFDMQETQFSTRETLMNISNTLQIHDWSLFVNN
;
A
#
# COMPACT_ATOMS: atom_id res chain seq x y z
N MET A 1 -1.75 -8.56 -5.84
CA MET A 1 -0.76 -9.63 -6.01
C MET A 1 -0.85 -10.55 -4.80
N ILE A 2 -0.62 -11.85 -4.98
CA ILE A 2 -0.57 -12.84 -3.89
C ILE A 2 0.72 -13.63 -4.08
N GLU A 3 1.53 -13.73 -3.03
CA GLU A 3 2.82 -14.40 -3.03
C GLU A 3 2.91 -15.37 -1.85
N LEU A 4 3.62 -16.48 -2.05
CA LEU A 4 3.98 -17.44 -1.01
C LEU A 4 5.47 -17.30 -0.78
N LEU A 5 5.85 -16.80 0.39
CA LEU A 5 7.24 -16.50 0.73
C LEU A 5 7.68 -17.34 1.92
N GLU A 6 8.99 -17.53 2.06
CA GLU A 6 9.53 -18.06 3.31
C GLU A 6 9.13 -17.16 4.48
N ILE A 7 8.94 -17.78 5.65
CA ILE A 7 8.59 -17.04 6.86
C ILE A 7 9.64 -15.98 7.18
N ALA A 8 9.19 -14.73 7.32
CA ALA A 8 10.10 -13.63 7.64
C ALA A 8 10.80 -13.87 9.00
N PRO A 9 12.11 -13.59 9.13
CA PRO A 9 12.86 -13.81 10.36
C PRO A 9 12.62 -12.69 11.40
N VAL A 10 11.35 -12.36 11.64
CA VAL A 10 10.87 -11.32 12.55
C VAL A 10 9.66 -11.82 13.34
N ASP A 11 9.34 -11.11 14.41
CA ASP A 11 8.12 -11.37 15.19
C ASP A 11 6.86 -11.13 14.34
N ASP A 12 5.78 -11.83 14.68
CA ASP A 12 4.53 -11.82 13.93
C ASP A 12 3.99 -10.41 13.64
N ILE A 13 4.06 -9.52 14.62
CA ILE A 13 3.57 -8.14 14.50
C ILE A 13 4.38 -7.30 13.50
N ASP A 14 5.64 -7.68 13.26
CA ASP A 14 6.56 -6.97 12.37
C ASP A 14 6.61 -7.59 10.97
N ALA A 15 5.92 -8.72 10.73
CA ALA A 15 5.95 -9.42 9.45
C ALA A 15 5.45 -8.57 8.29
N SER A 16 4.35 -7.83 8.47
CA SER A 16 3.83 -6.93 7.44
C SER A 16 4.80 -5.80 7.12
N LYS A 17 5.50 -5.26 8.13
CA LYS A 17 6.55 -4.27 7.94
C LYS A 17 7.74 -4.83 7.17
N PHE A 18 8.23 -6.01 7.55
CA PHE A 18 9.34 -6.67 6.88
C PHE A 18 9.08 -6.85 5.39
N HIS A 19 7.92 -7.39 5.02
CA HIS A 19 7.55 -7.61 3.62
C HIS A 19 7.32 -6.29 2.86
N PHE A 20 6.80 -5.26 3.52
CA PHE A 20 6.71 -3.92 2.93
C PHE A 20 8.08 -3.29 2.65
N ASP A 21 9.02 -3.44 3.58
CA ASP A 21 10.40 -2.94 3.41
C ASP A 21 11.13 -3.73 2.31
N SER A 22 10.91 -5.05 2.19
CA SER A 22 11.42 -5.86 1.07
C SER A 22 10.86 -5.38 -0.26
N LEU A 23 9.55 -5.14 -0.34
CA LEU A 23 8.90 -4.62 -1.54
C LEU A 23 9.43 -3.21 -1.92
N ALA A 24 9.76 -2.38 -0.92
CA ALA A 24 10.39 -1.08 -1.16
C ALA A 24 11.76 -1.21 -1.85
N GLN A 25 12.55 -2.22 -1.45
CA GLN A 25 13.85 -2.50 -2.07
C GLN A 25 13.68 -2.97 -3.52
N ASP A 26 12.75 -3.89 -3.78
CA ASP A 26 12.46 -4.39 -5.14
C ASP A 26 11.95 -3.29 -6.08
N ASN A 27 11.21 -2.33 -5.51
CA ASN A 27 10.72 -1.17 -6.22
C ASN A 27 11.76 -0.05 -6.38
N GLU A 28 12.97 -0.19 -5.81
CA GLU A 28 13.98 0.88 -5.76
C GLU A 28 13.37 2.19 -5.19
N SER A 29 12.59 2.06 -4.11
CA SER A 29 11.88 3.19 -3.50
C SER A 29 12.86 4.16 -2.84
N GLU A 30 12.74 5.45 -3.14
CA GLU A 30 13.58 6.50 -2.54
C GLU A 30 13.11 6.83 -1.11
N GLU A 31 11.78 6.82 -0.92
CA GLU A 31 11.13 7.10 0.35
C GLU A 31 10.06 6.05 0.60
N SER A 32 9.94 5.57 1.84
CA SER A 32 8.82 4.75 2.28
C SER A 32 8.23 5.30 3.58
N LEU A 33 6.90 5.29 3.68
CA LEU A 33 6.17 5.78 4.84
C LEU A 33 5.07 4.78 5.20
N ILE A 34 5.10 4.28 6.43
CA ILE A 34 4.00 3.48 6.97
C ILE A 34 2.94 4.43 7.53
N ILE A 35 1.71 4.30 7.02
CA ILE A 35 0.54 5.06 7.48
C ILE A 35 -0.13 4.31 8.63
N ASN A 36 -0.32 3.00 8.48
CA ASN A 36 -1.09 2.19 9.41
C ASN A 36 -0.51 0.79 9.56
N LEU A 37 -0.55 0.28 10.79
CA LEU A 37 -0.28 -1.11 11.14
C LEU A 37 -1.43 -1.59 12.00
N SER A 38 -2.00 -2.74 11.64
CA SER A 38 -3.03 -3.37 12.45
C SER A 38 -2.97 -4.88 12.27
N CYS A 39 -3.60 -5.63 13.17
CA CYS A 39 -3.83 -7.04 12.97
C CYS A 39 -5.27 -7.36 13.32
N ILE A 40 -5.78 -8.43 12.73
CA ILE A 40 -7.12 -8.91 12.97
C ILE A 40 -7.12 -10.43 12.93
N THR A 41 -8.05 -11.04 13.65
CA THR A 41 -8.31 -12.47 13.54
C THR A 41 -9.51 -12.67 12.63
N LEU A 42 -9.32 -13.43 11.56
CA LEU A 42 -10.37 -13.72 10.58
C LEU A 42 -11.39 -14.67 11.20
N GLU A 43 -12.66 -14.26 11.22
CA GLU A 43 -13.72 -15.00 11.92
C GLU A 43 -13.93 -16.42 11.37
N LYS A 44 -13.77 -16.61 10.06
CA LYS A 44 -14.05 -17.90 9.40
C LYS A 44 -12.94 -18.92 9.56
N SER A 45 -11.69 -18.49 9.45
CA SER A 45 -10.53 -19.38 9.47
C SER A 45 -9.83 -19.42 10.82
N GLY A 46 -10.07 -18.45 11.69
CA GLY A 46 -9.39 -18.31 12.99
C GLY A 46 -7.95 -17.80 12.88
N TYR A 47 -7.44 -17.59 11.66
CA TYR A 47 -6.09 -17.08 11.46
C TYR A 47 -5.98 -15.59 11.76
N THR A 48 -4.84 -15.18 12.31
CA THR A 48 -4.49 -13.77 12.45
C THR A 48 -3.78 -13.30 11.18
N VAL A 49 -4.23 -12.16 10.64
CA VAL A 49 -3.56 -11.47 9.54
C VAL A 49 -3.03 -10.12 10.02
N TYR A 50 -1.85 -9.78 9.50
CA TYR A 50 -1.13 -8.55 9.81
C TYR A 50 -1.24 -7.60 8.62
N LEU A 51 -1.89 -6.47 8.84
CA LEU A 51 -2.24 -5.49 7.83
C LEU A 51 -1.28 -4.29 7.92
N LEU A 52 -0.87 -3.80 6.76
CA LEU A 52 -0.07 -2.58 6.62
C LEU A 52 -0.64 -1.72 5.51
N GLU A 53 -0.73 -0.42 5.77
CA GLU A 53 -1.00 0.60 4.77
C GLU A 53 0.21 1.54 4.73
N GLY A 54 0.80 1.72 3.55
CA GLY A 54 2.00 2.54 3.40
C GLY A 54 2.10 3.20 2.03
N LEU A 55 3.03 4.13 1.90
CA LEU A 55 3.37 4.83 0.67
C LEU A 55 4.83 4.56 0.31
N GLN A 56 5.10 4.45 -0.98
CA GLN A 56 6.44 4.34 -1.54
C GLN A 56 6.63 5.34 -2.67
N LYS A 57 7.78 6.01 -2.69
CA LYS A 57 8.18 6.92 -3.77
C LYS A 57 9.03 6.17 -4.80
N ILE A 58 8.49 5.89 -5.99
CA ILE A 58 9.09 4.94 -6.95
C ILE A 58 9.55 5.66 -8.22
N TYR A 59 10.88 5.81 -8.39
CA TYR A 59 11.47 6.53 -9.53
C TYR A 59 11.59 5.70 -10.82
N LYS A 60 11.42 4.37 -10.74
CA LYS A 60 11.53 3.47 -11.91
C LYS A 60 10.56 3.83 -13.05
N TYR A 61 9.44 4.46 -12.73
CA TYR A 61 8.50 4.99 -13.73
C TYR A 61 9.01 6.24 -14.44
N ASP A 62 9.84 7.05 -13.78
CA ASP A 62 10.35 8.32 -14.32
C ASP A 62 11.43 8.10 -15.40
N LYS A 63 12.20 7.00 -15.31
CA LYS A 63 13.23 6.66 -16.30
C LYS A 63 12.67 6.13 -17.62
N ARG A 64 11.53 5.42 -17.63
CA ARG A 64 10.89 4.96 -18.89
C ARG A 64 10.37 6.12 -19.74
N SER A 65 10.17 7.29 -19.14
CA SER A 65 9.76 8.54 -19.81
C SER A 65 10.87 9.17 -20.64
N SER A 66 12.15 8.82 -20.40
CA SER A 66 13.28 9.48 -21.06
C SER A 66 13.44 9.14 -22.55
N ASP A 67 12.88 8.03 -23.01
CA ASP A 67 12.78 7.69 -24.45
C ASP A 67 11.54 8.31 -25.13
N TYR A 68 10.61 8.90 -24.37
CA TYR A 68 9.38 9.53 -24.89
C TYR A 68 9.54 11.04 -25.19
N VAL A 69 10.74 11.60 -25.00
CA VAL A 69 11.03 13.04 -25.14
C VAL A 69 10.90 13.57 -26.58
N ASN A 70 10.67 12.70 -27.59
CA ASN A 70 10.60 13.11 -28.99
C ASN A 70 9.22 13.00 -29.67
N LYS A 71 8.12 12.74 -28.97
CA LYS A 71 6.79 12.84 -29.59
C LYS A 71 5.76 13.43 -28.64
N GLU A 72 5.16 14.52 -29.10
CA GLU A 72 3.97 15.23 -28.64
C GLU A 72 2.91 14.34 -27.95
N ALA A 73 3.17 13.93 -26.71
CA ALA A 73 2.19 13.37 -25.79
C ALA A 73 2.10 14.34 -24.61
N LYS A 74 1.00 15.10 -24.56
CA LYS A 74 0.56 15.81 -23.36
C LYS A 74 0.26 14.75 -22.29
N ASP A 75 0.96 14.80 -21.17
CA ASP A 75 0.97 13.91 -19.99
C ASP A 75 1.67 12.54 -20.11
N PRO A 76 2.99 12.48 -19.90
CA PRO A 76 3.61 11.28 -19.35
C PRO A 76 3.30 11.22 -17.85
N LEU A 77 2.42 10.31 -17.45
CA LEU A 77 1.98 10.09 -16.06
C LEU A 77 3.15 10.00 -15.07
N LEU A 78 3.45 11.12 -14.43
CA LEU A 78 4.31 11.20 -13.24
C LEU A 78 3.51 10.68 -12.04
N VAL A 79 3.62 9.39 -11.77
CA VAL A 79 3.15 8.76 -10.53
C VAL A 79 4.38 8.59 -9.63
N PRO A 80 4.76 9.60 -8.82
CA PRO A 80 5.90 9.47 -7.93
C PRO A 80 5.60 8.55 -6.75
N TYR A 81 4.34 8.44 -6.33
CA TYR A 81 3.97 7.65 -5.15
C TYR A 81 3.02 6.50 -5.49
N VAL A 82 3.20 5.37 -4.81
CA VAL A 82 2.28 4.24 -4.83
C VAL A 82 1.86 3.98 -3.38
N ALA A 83 0.54 3.95 -3.12
CA ALA A 83 0.08 3.38 -1.86
C ALA A 83 -0.01 1.87 -1.98
N ILE A 84 0.42 1.21 -0.92
CA ILE A 84 0.50 -0.23 -0.84
C ILE A 84 -0.32 -0.65 0.37
N PHE A 85 -1.31 -1.49 0.10
CA PHE A 85 -2.09 -2.18 1.10
C PHE A 85 -1.60 -3.61 1.15
N LEU A 86 -1.06 -4.03 2.29
CA LEU A 86 -0.44 -5.33 2.49
C LEU A 86 -1.20 -6.10 3.56
N SER A 87 -1.44 -7.39 3.33
CA SER A 87 -1.90 -8.36 4.31
C SER A 87 -0.93 -9.52 4.34
N VAL A 88 -0.50 -9.91 5.55
CA VAL A 88 0.38 -11.06 5.76
C VAL A 88 -0.34 -12.06 6.64
N LEU A 89 -0.55 -13.27 6.10
CA LEU A 89 -1.00 -14.43 6.84
C LEU A 89 0.21 -15.35 7.08
N ARG A 90 0.55 -15.59 8.35
CA ARG A 90 1.68 -16.44 8.72
C ARG A 90 1.21 -17.86 8.98
N LEU A 91 1.76 -18.82 8.25
CA LEU A 91 1.53 -20.25 8.44
C LEU A 91 2.78 -20.86 9.08
N HIS A 92 2.90 -20.72 10.40
CA HIS A 92 4.06 -21.18 11.17
C HIS A 92 4.33 -22.66 10.99
N GLU A 93 3.28 -23.47 10.93
CA GLU A 93 3.35 -24.92 10.71
C GLU A 93 3.93 -25.31 9.34
N LYS A 94 3.97 -24.35 8.41
CA LYS A 94 4.49 -24.48 7.05
C LYS A 94 5.70 -23.59 6.77
N SER A 95 6.20 -22.85 7.77
CA SER A 95 7.28 -21.88 7.61
C SER A 95 7.08 -20.96 6.39
N THR A 96 5.83 -20.55 6.15
CA THR A 96 5.44 -19.77 4.97
C THR A 96 4.65 -18.54 5.39
N ASP A 97 4.96 -17.40 4.79
CA ASP A 97 4.13 -16.20 4.82
C ASP A 97 3.35 -16.09 3.50
N ILE A 98 2.03 -15.96 3.58
CA ILE A 98 1.19 -15.58 2.44
C ILE A 98 1.05 -14.07 2.46
N VAL A 99 1.60 -13.42 1.44
CA VAL A 99 1.60 -11.97 1.31
C VAL A 99 0.63 -11.55 0.21
N ILE A 100 -0.33 -10.70 0.56
CA ILE A 100 -1.29 -10.12 -0.36
C ILE A 100 -1.05 -8.62 -0.42
N SER A 101 -0.75 -8.10 -1.61
CA SER A 101 -0.53 -6.67 -1.81
C SER A 101 -1.50 -6.09 -2.84
N ILE A 102 -2.01 -4.90 -2.58
CA ILE A 102 -2.76 -4.08 -3.55
C ILE A 102 -2.02 -2.75 -3.68
N ASN A 103 -1.56 -2.49 -4.90
CA ASN A 103 -0.82 -1.27 -5.24
C ASN A 103 -1.76 -0.29 -5.92
N ILE A 104 -1.81 0.94 -5.43
CA ILE A 104 -2.61 2.02 -6.00
C ILE A 104 -1.65 3.15 -6.39
N PRO A 105 -1.50 3.43 -7.70
CA PRO A 105 -0.68 4.54 -8.15
C PRO A 105 -1.34 5.88 -7.79
N PHE A 106 -0.55 6.82 -7.23
CA PHE A 106 -0.96 8.19 -6.95
C PHE A 106 -0.06 9.20 -7.69
N ILE A 107 -0.70 10.14 -8.38
CA ILE A 107 -0.03 11.32 -8.94
C ILE A 107 0.37 12.23 -7.79
N GLU A 108 1.50 12.92 -7.94
CA GLU A 108 1.97 13.92 -6.99
C GLU A 108 0.86 14.94 -6.69
N ILE A 109 0.19 14.82 -5.55
CA ILE A 109 -0.43 15.99 -4.95
C ILE A 109 0.79 16.75 -4.43
N GLN A 110 1.13 17.89 -5.04
CA GLN A 110 2.29 18.74 -4.70
C GLN A 110 2.40 19.13 -3.21
N TYR A 111 1.41 18.74 -2.40
CA TYR A 111 1.30 18.99 -0.98
C TYR A 111 1.06 17.72 -0.14
N LEU A 112 1.09 16.49 -0.70
CA LEU A 112 0.77 15.27 0.07
C LEU A 112 1.75 15.06 1.21
N SER A 113 3.04 15.23 0.97
CA SER A 113 4.07 15.08 2.00
C SER A 113 3.93 16.13 3.10
N SER A 114 3.63 17.38 2.74
CA SER A 114 3.33 18.46 3.68
C SER A 114 2.01 18.23 4.44
N PHE A 115 0.98 17.75 3.75
CA PHE A 115 -0.35 17.44 4.29
C PHE A 115 -0.31 16.27 5.26
N LEU A 116 0.38 15.18 4.92
CA LEU A 116 0.55 14.02 5.81
C LEU A 116 1.41 14.36 7.04
N LYS A 117 2.45 15.20 6.88
CA LYS A 117 3.21 15.74 8.02
C LYS A 117 2.36 16.66 8.90
N ASN A 118 1.39 17.34 8.31
CA ASN A 118 0.50 18.28 8.96
C ASN A 118 -0.89 17.68 9.21
N LEU A 119 -1.06 16.36 9.34
CA LEU A 119 -2.38 15.78 9.65
C LEU A 119 -2.92 16.19 11.05
N SER A 120 -2.07 16.84 11.86
CA SER A 120 -2.46 17.57 13.07
C SER A 120 -3.06 18.97 12.80
N PHE A 121 -2.97 19.48 11.57
CA PHE A 121 -3.60 20.72 11.12
C PHE A 121 -5.00 20.42 10.63
N GLY A 122 -5.98 20.95 11.35
CA GLY A 122 -7.39 20.70 11.11
C GLY A 122 -7.84 21.14 9.73
N ILE A 123 -8.70 20.31 9.13
CA ILE A 123 -9.54 20.59 7.95
C ILE A 123 -10.18 22.00 7.99
N SER A 124 -10.34 22.56 9.19
CA SER A 124 -10.83 23.92 9.46
C SER A 124 -10.09 25.05 8.72
N GLU A 125 -8.79 24.92 8.46
CA GLU A 125 -7.99 25.99 7.84
C GLU A 125 -8.11 25.98 6.30
N LEU A 126 -8.35 24.82 5.69
CA LEU A 126 -8.60 24.69 4.25
C LEU A 126 -9.99 25.24 3.84
N ILE A 127 -10.96 25.19 4.75
CA ILE A 127 -12.33 25.66 4.51
C ILE A 127 -12.44 27.19 4.58
N SER A 128 -11.53 27.85 5.30
CA SER A 128 -11.64 29.29 5.61
C SER A 128 -11.20 30.22 4.47
N ASN A 129 -10.59 29.70 3.40
CA ASN A 129 -10.22 30.49 2.22
C ASN A 129 -10.37 29.65 0.93
N PRO A 130 -11.52 29.70 0.24
CA PRO A 130 -11.81 28.84 -0.91
C PRO A 130 -11.10 29.36 -2.18
N ASP A 131 -9.82 29.03 -2.32
CA ASP A 131 -9.11 29.07 -3.61
C ASP A 131 -9.60 27.86 -4.45
N PRO A 132 -9.91 28.01 -5.74
CA PRO A 132 -10.17 26.89 -6.66
C PRO A 132 -9.14 25.74 -6.57
N ASN A 133 -7.88 26.04 -6.25
CA ASN A 133 -6.84 25.04 -6.00
C ASN A 133 -7.11 24.22 -4.73
N HIS A 134 -7.67 24.81 -3.67
CA HIS A 134 -8.03 24.10 -2.44
C HIS A 134 -9.19 23.14 -2.63
N LEU A 135 -10.20 23.48 -3.46
CA LEU A 135 -11.31 22.57 -3.75
C LEU A 135 -10.84 21.33 -4.53
N ASN A 136 -9.91 21.51 -5.47
CA ASN A 136 -9.29 20.37 -6.17
C ASN A 136 -8.46 19.50 -5.22
N ILE A 137 -7.73 20.11 -4.28
CA ILE A 137 -6.98 19.38 -3.24
C ILE A 137 -7.93 18.57 -2.35
N LEU A 138 -9.01 19.20 -1.86
CA LEU A 138 -10.01 18.52 -1.03
C LEU A 138 -10.68 17.38 -1.78
N LYS A 139 -11.06 17.58 -3.04
CA LYS A 139 -11.60 16.52 -3.89
C LYS A 139 -10.61 15.35 -4.02
N ASN A 140 -9.34 15.63 -4.31
CA ASN A 140 -8.32 14.58 -4.40
C ASN A 140 -8.12 13.85 -3.07
N ILE A 141 -8.23 14.55 -1.92
CA ILE A 141 -8.17 13.92 -0.60
C ILE A 141 -9.37 12.99 -0.38
N PHE A 142 -10.58 13.43 -0.72
CA PHE A 142 -11.78 12.59 -0.60
C PHE A 142 -11.73 11.38 -1.53
N ASP A 143 -11.36 11.58 -2.80
CA ASP A 143 -11.19 10.51 -3.78
C ASP A 143 -10.13 9.50 -3.29
N MET A 144 -9.04 10.00 -2.66
CA MET A 144 -8.03 9.15 -2.03
C MET A 144 -8.61 8.38 -0.84
N GLN A 145 -9.34 9.02 0.08
CA GLN A 145 -9.94 8.35 1.23
C GLN A 145 -10.95 7.28 0.81
N GLU A 146 -11.78 7.55 -0.19
CA GLU A 146 -12.73 6.58 -0.74
C GLU A 146 -11.99 5.38 -1.35
N THR A 147 -10.94 5.65 -2.13
CA THR A 147 -10.08 4.61 -2.72
C THR A 147 -9.38 3.79 -1.65
N GLN A 148 -8.87 4.43 -0.59
CA GLN A 148 -8.24 3.76 0.55
C GLN A 148 -9.25 2.85 1.28
N PHE A 149 -10.45 3.36 1.55
CA PHE A 149 -11.51 2.60 2.21
C PHE A 149 -11.92 1.37 1.39
N SER A 150 -12.23 1.55 0.11
CA SER A 150 -12.63 0.47 -0.79
C SER A 150 -11.52 -0.57 -0.97
N THR A 151 -10.26 -0.14 -1.02
CA THR A 151 -9.12 -1.05 -1.15
C THR A 151 -8.90 -1.86 0.11
N ARG A 152 -9.00 -1.23 1.28
CA ARG A 152 -8.94 -1.93 2.57
C ARG A 152 -10.04 -2.97 2.67
N GLU A 153 -11.28 -2.62 2.32
CA GLU A 153 -12.41 -3.56 2.29
C GLU A 153 -12.15 -4.73 1.32
N THR A 154 -11.58 -4.44 0.15
CA THR A 154 -11.21 -5.48 -0.82
C THR A 154 -10.15 -6.43 -0.27
N LEU A 155 -9.07 -5.90 0.31
CA LEU A 155 -8.01 -6.70 0.92
C LEU A 155 -8.55 -7.58 2.06
N MET A 156 -9.47 -7.01 2.84
CA MET A 156 -10.19 -7.68 3.91
C MET A 156 -11.07 -8.82 3.41
N ASN A 157 -11.82 -8.59 2.34
CA ASN A 157 -12.65 -9.61 1.71
C ASN A 157 -11.81 -10.75 1.14
N ILE A 158 -10.68 -10.45 0.49
CA ILE A 158 -9.75 -11.46 0.00
C ILE A 158 -9.22 -12.28 1.18
N SER A 159 -8.75 -11.61 2.24
CA SER A 159 -8.19 -12.29 3.42
C SER A 159 -9.22 -13.22 4.08
N ASN A 160 -10.47 -12.76 4.24
CA ASN A 160 -11.57 -13.55 4.84
C ASN A 160 -12.08 -14.70 3.95
N THR A 161 -11.84 -14.64 2.64
CA THR A 161 -12.28 -15.66 1.69
C THR A 161 -11.17 -16.63 1.30
N LEU A 162 -9.93 -16.34 1.68
CA LEU A 162 -8.79 -17.23 1.46
C LEU A 162 -8.99 -18.55 2.23
N GLN A 163 -9.03 -19.65 1.49
CA GLN A 163 -9.10 -21.00 2.02
C GLN A 163 -8.02 -21.86 1.40
N ILE A 164 -7.27 -22.55 2.24
CA ILE A 164 -6.25 -23.51 1.81
C ILE A 164 -6.91 -24.88 1.76
N HIS A 165 -7.21 -25.34 0.55
CA HIS A 165 -7.80 -26.66 0.32
C HIS A 165 -6.74 -27.75 0.16
N ASP A 166 -5.57 -27.40 -0.39
CA ASP A 166 -4.47 -28.33 -0.62
C ASP A 166 -3.20 -27.87 0.12
N TRP A 167 -2.90 -28.57 1.21
CA TRP A 167 -1.75 -28.29 2.07
C TRP A 167 -0.43 -28.85 1.52
N SER A 168 -0.47 -29.65 0.45
CA SER A 168 0.73 -30.17 -0.20
C SER A 168 1.52 -29.11 -0.96
N LEU A 169 0.89 -27.96 -1.24
CA LEU A 169 1.54 -26.79 -1.83
C LEU A 169 2.65 -26.21 -0.94
N PHE A 170 2.58 -26.47 0.37
CA PHE A 170 3.56 -26.02 1.34
C PHE A 170 4.44 -27.20 1.72
N VAL A 171 5.54 -27.35 0.98
CA VAL A 171 6.57 -28.36 1.25
C VAL A 171 7.34 -27.89 2.49
N ASN A 172 7.38 -28.73 3.52
CA ASN A 172 8.25 -28.48 4.67
C ASN A 172 9.69 -28.71 4.20
N ASN A 173 10.45 -27.64 3.98
CA ASN A 173 11.89 -27.72 3.77
C ASN A 173 12.62 -27.98 5.09
#